data_AF-F6H5D2-F1
#
_entry.id   AF-F6H5D2-F1
#
_cell.length_a   1.000
_cell.length_b   1.000
_cell.length_c   1.000
_cell.angle_alpha   90.00
_cell.angle_beta   90.00
_cell.angle_gamma   90.00
#
_symmetry.space_group_name_H-M   'P 1'
#
loop_
_entity.id
_entity.type
_entity.pdbx_description
1 polymer ?
#
loop_
_entity_poly.entity_id
_entity_poly.type
_entity_poly.pdbx_seq_one_letter_code
_entity_poly.pdbx_strand_id
1 'polypeptide(L)'
;MIDESDSHNMKQSCRAVSHHMVIGETATFVAPSSLSFLSNGEWIRYLLLARMLRLIRLLMRVKQYRAFIATFLNLIPSLMPYLGTIFCVLCIYCSLGVQIFGGIVNNGNSNLEGTDLEESDYLLFNFNDYPNGMVTLFNLLVMNNWQVWMQSYKDLTGTSWTLVYFISYYLLTVLLLLNLVVAFVLEAFFAEMDLEKSENCGEDGKEAGEKQRRYTRSRIRSQRVDILLHHMLSAELNQTES
;
A
#
# COMPACT_ATOMS: atom_id res chain seq x y z
N MET A 1 3.66 -27.08 13.26
CA MET A 1 4.75 -26.43 14.03
C MET A 1 5.26 -25.22 13.25
N ILE A 2 4.32 -24.42 12.76
CA ILE A 2 4.51 -23.15 12.04
C ILE A 2 3.44 -22.29 12.72
N ASP A 3 3.81 -21.57 13.76
CA ASP A 3 2.85 -20.72 14.50
C ASP A 3 3.55 -19.75 15.44
N GLU A 4 4.73 -20.12 15.93
CA GLU A 4 5.48 -19.23 16.82
C GLU A 4 6.38 -18.27 16.04
N SER A 5 6.91 -18.67 14.89
CA SER A 5 7.82 -17.84 14.07
C SER A 5 7.11 -16.71 13.32
N ASP A 6 5.92 -16.94 12.76
CA ASP A 6 5.17 -15.92 12.00
C ASP A 6 4.46 -14.93 12.93
N SER A 7 3.92 -15.39 14.07
CA SER A 7 3.42 -14.50 15.12
C SER A 7 4.54 -13.62 15.69
N HIS A 8 5.76 -14.15 15.82
CA HIS A 8 6.92 -13.39 16.25
C HIS A 8 7.33 -12.36 15.18
N ASN A 9 7.39 -12.74 13.90
CA ASN A 9 7.70 -11.83 12.80
C ASN A 9 6.68 -10.68 12.66
N MET A 10 5.38 -10.98 12.79
CA MET A 10 4.32 -9.97 12.73
C MET A 10 4.36 -9.03 13.95
N LYS A 11 4.63 -9.55 15.15
CA LYS A 11 4.87 -8.73 16.35
C LYS A 11 6.14 -7.88 16.22
N GLN A 12 7.17 -8.38 15.57
CA GLN A 12 8.46 -7.71 15.38
C GLN A 12 8.37 -6.62 14.30
N SER A 13 7.60 -6.83 13.23
CA SER A 13 7.25 -5.83 12.22
C SER A 13 6.39 -4.71 12.81
N CYS A 14 5.33 -5.05 13.58
CA CYS A 14 4.52 -4.06 14.30
C CYS A 14 5.36 -3.25 15.31
N ARG A 15 6.30 -3.90 16.01
CA ARG A 15 7.19 -3.23 16.95
C ARG A 15 8.19 -2.32 16.22
N ALA A 16 8.68 -2.70 15.04
CA ALA A 16 9.56 -1.88 14.21
C ALA A 16 8.85 -0.64 13.64
N VAL A 17 7.63 -0.79 13.13
CA VAL A 17 6.80 0.35 12.66
C VAL A 17 6.47 1.29 13.82
N SER A 18 6.10 0.73 14.97
CA SER A 18 5.86 1.54 16.18
C SER A 18 7.13 2.25 16.64
N HIS A 19 8.31 1.64 16.50
CA HIS A 19 9.59 2.26 16.84
C HIS A 19 9.96 3.39 15.86
N HIS A 20 9.78 3.20 14.54
CA HIS A 20 10.01 4.25 13.54
C HIS A 20 9.05 5.43 13.72
N MET A 21 7.81 5.14 14.08
CA MET A 21 6.78 6.13 14.36
C MET A 21 7.05 6.90 15.66
N VAL A 22 7.59 6.22 16.69
CA VAL A 22 8.06 6.85 17.94
C VAL A 22 9.33 7.68 17.73
N ILE A 23 10.25 7.24 16.86
CA ILE A 23 11.45 8.01 16.48
C ILE A 23 11.05 9.35 15.83
N GLY A 24 10.06 9.34 14.94
CA GLY A 24 9.49 10.57 14.36
C GLY A 24 8.86 11.50 15.42
N GLU A 25 8.27 10.92 16.47
CA GLU A 25 7.72 11.69 17.59
C GLU A 25 8.80 12.26 18.51
N THR A 26 9.87 11.52 18.79
CA THR A 26 11.01 12.02 19.58
C THR A 26 11.81 13.09 18.83
N ALA A 27 11.94 12.97 17.50
CA ALA A 27 12.57 14.00 16.68
C ALA A 27 11.77 15.33 16.70
N THR A 28 10.44 15.24 16.77
CA THR A 28 9.56 16.42 16.88
C THR A 28 9.55 17.02 18.30
N PHE A 29 9.82 16.21 19.33
CA PHE A 29 9.75 16.64 20.73
C PHE A 29 11.09 17.16 21.30
N VAL A 30 12.22 16.67 20.78
CA VAL A 30 13.56 17.01 21.30
C VAL A 30 14.11 18.32 20.72
N ALA A 31 13.53 18.87 19.64
CA ALA A 31 14.03 20.12 19.08
C ALA A 31 12.93 21.05 18.53
N PRO A 32 12.24 21.83 19.38
CA PRO A 32 11.49 22.99 18.90
C PRO A 32 12.40 24.16 18.47
N SER A 33 13.70 24.12 18.79
CA SER A 33 14.65 25.23 18.60
C SER A 33 15.81 24.97 17.64
N SER A 34 16.00 23.76 17.10
CA SER A 34 17.08 23.47 16.13
C SER A 34 16.65 23.60 14.67
N LEU A 35 15.42 24.06 14.41
CA LEU A 35 14.90 24.31 13.06
C LEU A 35 14.88 25.82 12.72
N SER A 36 15.78 26.61 13.32
CA SER A 36 16.01 28.01 12.94
C SER A 36 16.62 28.16 11.53
N PHE A 37 16.89 27.05 10.83
CA PHE A 37 17.35 27.04 9.44
C PHE A 37 16.23 27.29 8.42
N LEU A 38 14.94 27.10 8.77
CA LEU A 38 13.82 27.41 7.87
C LEU A 38 13.23 28.77 8.23
N SER A 39 13.97 29.82 7.88
CA SER A 39 13.68 31.24 8.06
C SER A 39 12.49 31.73 7.20
N ASN A 40 11.30 31.13 7.35
CA ASN A 40 10.04 31.65 6.80
C ASN A 40 8.87 31.15 7.65
N GLY A 41 8.26 32.04 8.45
CA GLY A 41 7.20 31.72 9.42
C GLY A 41 5.92 31.07 8.85
N GLU A 42 5.70 31.15 7.53
CA GLU A 42 4.55 30.51 6.86
C GLU A 42 4.78 29.00 6.62
N TRP A 43 5.99 28.60 6.23
CA TRP A 43 6.33 27.17 6.05
C TRP A 43 6.27 26.40 7.36
N ILE A 44 6.61 27.07 8.47
CA ILE A 44 6.48 26.49 9.81
C ILE A 44 5.00 26.24 10.16
N ARG A 45 4.06 27.09 9.73
CA ARG A 45 2.62 26.89 9.91
C ARG A 45 2.10 25.69 9.12
N TYR A 46 2.57 25.48 7.90
CA TYR A 46 2.22 24.28 7.11
C TYR A 46 2.84 22.99 7.69
N LEU A 47 4.09 23.02 8.16
CA LEU A 47 4.70 21.90 8.89
C LEU A 47 3.96 21.59 10.20
N LEU A 48 3.38 22.60 10.85
CA LEU A 48 2.53 22.41 12.02
C LEU A 48 1.20 21.72 11.66
N LEU A 49 0.67 21.84 10.43
CA LEU A 49 -0.48 21.03 9.97
C LEU A 49 -0.14 19.54 9.88
N ALA A 50 1.12 19.16 9.71
CA ALA A 50 1.54 17.75 9.81
C ALA A 50 1.25 17.16 11.21
N ARG A 51 1.01 17.98 12.23
CA ARG A 51 0.46 17.54 13.53
C ARG A 51 -0.92 16.89 13.39
N MET A 52 -1.68 17.18 12.33
CA MET A 52 -2.93 16.49 12.01
C MET A 52 -2.71 15.03 11.59
N LEU A 53 -1.51 14.63 11.13
CA LEU A 53 -1.17 13.21 10.95
C LEU A 53 -1.28 12.42 12.26
N ARG A 54 -1.26 13.09 13.42
CA ARG A 54 -1.56 12.46 14.71
C ARG A 54 -3.00 11.94 14.79
N LEU A 55 -3.95 12.49 14.01
CA LEU A 55 -5.32 11.97 13.91
C LEU A 55 -5.35 10.55 13.31
N ILE A 56 -4.42 10.20 12.43
CA ILE A 56 -4.28 8.82 11.92
C ILE A 56 -4.02 7.85 13.08
N ARG A 57 -3.31 8.28 14.13
CA ARG A 57 -3.10 7.47 15.34
C ARG A 57 -4.38 7.24 16.14
N LEU A 58 -5.27 8.24 16.18
CA LEU A 58 -6.59 8.09 16.79
C LEU A 58 -7.42 7.06 16.02
N LEU A 59 -7.33 7.08 14.69
CA LEU A 59 -7.99 6.10 13.83
C LEU A 59 -7.44 4.68 14.05
N MET A 60 -6.13 4.53 14.27
CA MET A 60 -5.50 3.26 14.65
C MET A 60 -5.89 2.73 16.05
N ARG A 61 -6.52 3.54 16.92
CA ARG A 61 -7.04 3.08 18.22
C ARG A 61 -8.34 2.27 18.06
N VAL A 62 -9.07 2.49 16.96
CA VAL A 62 -10.27 1.72 16.62
C VAL A 62 -9.84 0.39 16.01
N LYS A 63 -10.24 -0.73 16.63
CA LYS A 63 -9.85 -2.08 16.22
C LYS A 63 -10.15 -2.37 14.73
N GLN A 64 -11.27 -1.85 14.23
CA GLN A 64 -11.68 -2.03 12.82
C GLN A 64 -10.70 -1.34 11.86
N TYR A 65 -10.41 -0.04 12.05
CA TYR A 65 -9.51 0.71 11.15
C TYR A 65 -8.03 0.31 11.30
N ARG A 66 -7.62 -0.20 12.47
CA ARG A 66 -6.24 -0.65 12.70
C ARG A 66 -5.80 -1.73 11.71
N ALA A 67 -6.66 -2.71 11.44
CA ALA A 67 -6.35 -3.80 10.51
C ALA A 67 -6.18 -3.28 9.07
N PHE A 68 -7.10 -2.43 8.61
CA PHE A 68 -7.04 -1.81 7.27
C PHE A 68 -5.81 -0.91 7.08
N ILE A 69 -5.48 -0.07 8.06
CA ILE A 69 -4.31 0.82 7.96
C ILE A 69 -3.01 0.02 8.02
N ALA A 70 -2.93 -1.00 8.89
CA ALA A 70 -1.74 -1.82 9.01
C ALA A 70 -1.45 -2.62 7.73
N THR A 71 -2.47 -3.26 7.14
CA THR A 71 -2.36 -3.97 5.85
C THR A 71 -1.95 -3.01 4.74
N PHE A 72 -2.62 -1.85 4.62
CA PHE A 72 -2.26 -0.84 3.62
C PHE A 72 -0.80 -0.35 3.75
N LEU A 73 -0.34 -0.04 4.97
CA LEU A 73 1.04 0.39 5.19
C LEU A 73 2.06 -0.74 4.97
N ASN A 74 1.68 -2.00 5.22
CA ASN A 74 2.53 -3.16 4.92
C ASN A 74 2.65 -3.44 3.42
N LEU A 75 1.67 -3.03 2.61
CA LEU A 75 1.70 -3.16 1.15
C LEU A 75 2.58 -2.10 0.46
N ILE A 76 2.77 -0.94 1.08
CA ILE A 76 3.57 0.16 0.51
C ILE A 76 5.00 -0.29 0.15
N PRO A 77 5.79 -0.94 1.03
CA PRO A 77 7.12 -1.43 0.69
C PRO A 77 7.14 -2.37 -0.52
N SER A 78 6.13 -3.21 -0.66
CA SER A 78 5.98 -4.15 -1.77
C SER A 78 5.67 -3.43 -3.10
N LEU A 79 5.00 -2.27 -3.04
CA LEU A 79 4.68 -1.43 -4.20
C LEU A 79 5.83 -0.51 -4.64
N MET A 80 6.75 -0.17 -3.73
CA MET A 80 7.88 0.72 -4.00
C MET A 80 8.71 0.38 -5.24
N PRO A 81 9.11 -0.89 -5.52
CA PRO A 81 9.89 -1.18 -6.73
C PRO A 81 9.14 -0.85 -8.02
N TYR A 82 7.82 -1.06 -8.05
CA TYR A 82 6.99 -0.76 -9.22
C TYR A 82 6.78 0.74 -9.40
N LEU A 83 6.50 1.46 -8.31
CA LEU A 83 6.42 2.92 -8.32
C LEU A 83 7.77 3.55 -8.72
N GLY A 84 8.88 3.00 -8.24
CA GLY A 84 10.23 3.39 -8.65
C GLY A 84 10.48 3.17 -10.14
N THR A 85 9.98 2.07 -10.69
CA THR A 85 10.07 1.79 -12.14
C THR A 85 9.29 2.82 -12.96
N ILE A 86 8.06 3.14 -12.56
CA ILE A 86 7.27 4.23 -13.17
C ILE A 86 8.02 5.55 -13.07
N PHE A 87 8.57 5.87 -11.89
CA PHE A 87 9.34 7.09 -11.68
C PHE A 87 10.59 7.18 -12.58
N CYS A 88 11.33 6.09 -12.78
CA CYS A 88 12.44 6.06 -13.71
C CYS A 88 12.00 6.36 -15.15
N VAL A 89 10.88 5.78 -15.60
CA VAL A 89 10.32 6.06 -16.92
C VAL A 89 9.88 7.52 -17.04
N LEU A 90 9.26 8.08 -16.00
CA LEU A 90 8.92 9.51 -15.93
C LEU A 90 10.17 10.39 -16.09
N CYS A 91 11.28 10.07 -15.43
CA CYS A 91 12.54 10.83 -15.55
C CYS A 91 13.10 10.80 -16.98
N ILE A 92 13.05 9.64 -17.65
CA ILE A 92 13.52 9.49 -19.03
C ILE A 92 12.65 10.33 -19.96
N TYR A 93 11.33 10.18 -19.87
CA TYR A 93 10.39 10.95 -20.68
C TYR A 93 10.48 12.45 -20.38
N CYS A 94 10.68 12.85 -19.12
CA CYS A 94 10.85 14.26 -18.76
C CYS A 94 12.07 14.87 -19.44
N SER A 95 13.21 14.16 -19.40
CA SER A 95 14.43 14.59 -20.08
C SER A 95 14.23 14.73 -21.59
N LEU A 96 13.52 13.79 -22.21
CA LEU A 96 13.18 13.85 -23.64
C LEU A 96 12.21 15.00 -23.94
N GLY A 97 11.17 15.17 -23.13
CA GLY A 97 10.16 16.21 -23.28
C GLY A 97 10.77 17.61 -23.18
N VAL A 98 11.67 17.84 -22.23
CA VAL A 98 12.38 19.12 -22.10
C VAL A 98 13.31 19.37 -23.30
N GLN A 99 13.96 18.33 -23.84
CA GLN A 99 14.82 18.48 -25.02
C GLN A 99 14.04 18.78 -26.30
N ILE A 100 12.86 18.18 -26.47
CA ILE A 100 12.05 18.31 -27.69
C ILE A 100 11.14 19.55 -27.61
N PHE A 101 10.54 19.80 -26.45
CA PHE A 101 9.48 20.80 -26.26
C PHE A 101 9.89 21.98 -25.37
N GLY A 102 11.16 22.04 -24.95
CA GLY A 102 11.67 23.11 -24.09
C GLY A 102 11.55 24.48 -24.75
N GLY A 103 10.96 25.44 -24.04
CA GLY A 103 10.85 26.83 -24.47
C GLY A 103 9.79 27.09 -25.54
N ILE A 104 8.96 26.10 -25.88
CA ILE A 104 7.86 26.29 -26.85
C ILE A 104 6.68 27.03 -26.20
N VAL A 105 6.40 26.75 -24.92
CA VAL A 105 5.27 27.33 -24.16
C VAL A 105 5.74 28.59 -23.44
N ASN A 106 5.90 29.70 -24.16
CA ASN A 106 6.36 30.98 -23.62
C ASN A 106 5.42 32.12 -24.00
N ASN A 107 5.26 33.11 -23.12
CA ASN A 107 4.30 34.24 -23.20
C ASN A 107 4.54 35.25 -24.35
N GLY A 108 5.20 34.82 -25.43
CA GLY A 108 5.47 35.60 -26.65
C GLY A 108 5.48 34.75 -27.92
N ASN A 109 5.04 33.48 -27.85
CA ASN A 109 4.86 32.64 -29.02
C ASN A 109 3.44 32.84 -29.58
N SER A 110 3.32 33.44 -30.77
CA SER A 110 2.04 33.73 -31.42
C SER A 110 1.21 32.48 -31.72
N ASN A 111 1.82 31.30 -31.75
CA ASN A 111 1.10 30.03 -31.96
C ASN A 111 0.44 29.49 -30.68
N LEU A 112 0.71 30.08 -29.51
CA LEU A 112 -0.01 29.77 -28.27
C LEU A 112 -1.34 30.50 -28.17
N GLU A 113 -1.45 31.66 -28.83
CA GLU A 113 -2.59 32.56 -28.72
C GLU A 113 -3.85 31.89 -29.28
N GLY A 114 -4.81 31.57 -28.40
CA GLY A 114 -6.05 30.87 -28.76
C GLY A 114 -5.97 29.33 -28.78
N THR A 115 -4.93 28.74 -28.21
CA THR A 115 -4.89 27.30 -27.94
C THR A 115 -5.55 26.97 -26.60
N ASP A 116 -6.13 25.78 -26.47
CA ASP A 116 -6.76 25.28 -25.24
C ASP A 116 -5.83 25.31 -24.01
N LEU A 117 -4.50 25.38 -24.21
CA LEU A 117 -3.50 25.51 -23.14
C LEU A 117 -3.51 26.88 -22.47
N GLU A 118 -3.76 27.94 -23.23
CA GLU A 118 -3.83 29.30 -22.72
C GLU A 118 -5.20 29.54 -22.05
N GLU A 119 -6.29 29.08 -22.69
CA GLU A 119 -7.65 29.27 -22.19
C GLU A 119 -7.91 28.51 -20.87
N SER A 120 -7.25 27.36 -20.67
CA SER A 120 -7.44 26.52 -19.49
C SER A 120 -6.42 26.79 -18.36
N ASP A 121 -5.64 27.87 -18.43
CA ASP A 121 -4.57 28.22 -17.48
C ASP A 121 -3.54 27.07 -17.27
N TYR A 122 -3.35 26.23 -18.28
CA TYR A 122 -2.41 25.11 -18.26
C TYR A 122 -0.96 25.52 -18.54
N LEU A 123 -0.69 26.82 -18.60
CA LEU A 123 0.65 27.37 -18.81
C LEU A 123 1.66 26.92 -17.74
N LEU A 124 1.20 26.55 -16.54
CA LEU A 124 2.03 25.98 -15.48
C LEU A 124 2.47 24.53 -15.77
N PHE A 125 1.74 23.79 -16.62
CA PHE A 125 2.05 22.41 -17.00
C PHE A 125 2.73 22.39 -18.37
N ASN A 126 4.01 22.71 -18.37
CA ASN A 126 4.85 22.78 -19.56
C ASN A 126 6.12 21.94 -19.43
N PHE A 127 6.82 21.78 -20.56
CA PHE A 127 8.14 21.13 -20.64
C PHE A 127 9.30 22.13 -20.72
N ASN A 128 9.13 23.38 -20.29
CA ASN A 128 10.22 24.37 -20.32
C ASN A 128 11.30 24.04 -19.31
N ASP A 129 10.90 23.54 -18.13
CA ASP A 129 11.81 23.16 -17.04
C ASP A 129 11.55 21.71 -16.62
N TYR A 130 12.59 21.05 -16.10
CA TYR A 130 12.49 19.67 -15.64
C TYR A 130 11.42 19.43 -14.55
N PRO A 131 11.28 20.27 -13.50
CA PRO A 131 10.23 20.09 -12.51
C PRO A 131 8.82 20.26 -13.09
N ASN A 132 8.63 21.26 -13.97
CA ASN A 132 7.34 21.48 -14.63
C ASN A 132 7.01 20.31 -15.57
N GLY A 133 8.00 19.79 -16.29
CA GLY A 133 7.86 18.60 -17.13
C GLY A 133 7.50 17.35 -16.33
N MET A 134 8.05 17.20 -15.12
CA MET A 134 7.71 16.09 -14.22
C MET A 134 6.24 16.16 -13.77
N VAL A 135 5.76 17.34 -13.37
CA VAL A 135 4.35 17.53 -12.98
C VAL A 135 3.42 17.33 -14.18
N THR A 136 3.82 17.79 -15.36
CA THR A 136 3.07 17.60 -16.61
C THR A 136 2.94 16.11 -16.94
N LEU A 137 4.02 15.34 -16.86
CA LEU A 137 3.97 13.89 -17.07
C LEU A 137 3.16 13.17 -15.99
N PHE A 138 3.18 13.63 -14.74
CA PHE A 138 2.31 13.11 -13.70
C PHE A 138 0.83 13.34 -14.04
N ASN A 139 0.44 14.52 -14.53
CA ASN A 139 -0.93 14.76 -15.01
C ASN A 139 -1.29 13.84 -16.19
N LEU A 140 -0.36 13.62 -17.12
CA LEU A 140 -0.55 12.67 -18.23
C LEU A 140 -0.67 11.22 -17.74
N LEU A 141 0.03 10.85 -16.67
CA LEU A 141 -0.07 9.52 -16.04
C LEU A 141 -1.47 9.28 -15.44
N VAL A 142 -2.06 10.31 -14.82
CA VAL A 142 -3.42 10.28 -14.26
C VAL A 142 -4.50 10.31 -15.37
N MET A 143 -4.11 10.52 -16.63
CA MET A 143 -4.99 10.49 -17.81
C MET A 143 -6.11 11.54 -17.81
N ASN A 144 -5.97 12.59 -17.01
CA ASN A 144 -6.96 13.67 -16.93
C ASN A 144 -6.71 14.71 -18.02
N ASN A 145 -7.57 14.85 -19.03
CA ASN A 145 -7.42 15.80 -20.15
C ASN A 145 -6.14 15.62 -21.00
N TRP A 146 -5.58 14.41 -21.03
CA TRP A 146 -4.32 14.13 -21.74
C TRP A 146 -4.35 14.47 -23.24
N GLN A 147 -5.54 14.38 -23.88
CA GLN A 147 -5.70 14.68 -25.30
C GLN A 147 -5.45 16.15 -25.62
N VAL A 148 -5.80 17.04 -24.68
CA VAL A 148 -5.64 18.50 -24.84
C VAL A 148 -4.16 18.82 -24.97
N TRP A 149 -3.31 18.38 -24.04
CA TRP A 149 -1.87 18.61 -24.17
C TRP A 149 -1.30 18.00 -25.45
N MET A 150 -1.66 16.76 -25.79
CA MET A 150 -1.18 16.13 -27.02
C MET A 150 -1.53 16.95 -28.27
N GLN A 151 -2.77 17.42 -28.37
CA GLN A 151 -3.24 18.20 -29.52
C GLN A 151 -2.59 19.59 -29.54
N SER A 152 -2.52 20.27 -28.40
CA SER A 152 -1.90 21.59 -28.32
C SER A 152 -0.39 21.54 -28.60
N TYR A 153 0.35 20.53 -28.12
CA TYR A 153 1.77 20.38 -28.46
C TYR A 153 1.99 20.06 -29.95
N LYS A 154 1.07 19.31 -30.57
CA LYS A 154 1.09 19.10 -32.03
C LYS A 154 0.90 20.41 -32.78
N ASP A 155 -0.07 21.23 -32.37
CA ASP A 155 -0.38 22.51 -33.02
C ASP A 155 0.77 23.51 -32.82
N LEU A 156 1.39 23.52 -31.64
CA LEU A 156 2.56 24.36 -31.32
C LEU A 156 3.83 23.97 -32.09
N THR A 157 4.06 22.67 -32.28
CA THR A 157 5.25 22.18 -33.01
C THR A 157 5.00 22.16 -34.53
N GLY A 158 3.73 22.14 -34.97
CA GLY A 158 3.32 22.00 -36.36
C GLY A 158 3.67 20.65 -37.01
N THR A 159 4.14 19.67 -36.22
CA THR A 159 4.60 18.37 -36.75
C THR A 159 3.83 17.20 -36.13
N SER A 160 3.50 16.21 -36.95
CA SER A 160 2.79 15.00 -36.48
C SER A 160 3.70 14.05 -35.68
N TRP A 161 5.03 14.25 -35.72
CA TRP A 161 5.99 13.49 -34.92
C TRP A 161 5.80 13.69 -33.42
N THR A 162 5.27 14.85 -33.00
CA THR A 162 4.91 15.12 -31.61
C THR A 162 3.91 14.10 -31.06
N LEU A 163 2.98 13.60 -31.88
CA LEU A 163 2.01 12.59 -31.46
C LEU A 163 2.68 11.28 -31.04
N VAL A 164 3.80 10.92 -31.68
CA VAL A 164 4.53 9.69 -31.38
C VAL A 164 5.03 9.70 -29.94
N TYR A 165 5.49 10.84 -29.43
CA TYR A 165 5.94 10.98 -28.04
C TYR A 165 4.81 10.72 -27.03
N PHE A 166 3.64 11.33 -27.22
CA PHE A 166 2.50 11.16 -26.31
C PHE A 166 1.89 9.77 -26.38
N ILE A 167 1.79 9.20 -27.59
CA ILE A 167 1.28 7.83 -27.79
C ILE A 167 2.26 6.81 -27.20
N SER A 168 3.57 6.95 -27.43
CA SER A 168 4.55 6.03 -26.86
C SER A 168 4.57 6.09 -25.32
N TYR A 169 4.45 7.29 -24.76
CA TYR A 169 4.31 7.48 -23.32
C TYR A 169 3.07 6.77 -22.76
N TYR A 170 1.90 6.96 -23.41
CA TYR A 170 0.65 6.32 -23.03
C TYR A 170 0.74 4.78 -23.05
N LEU A 171 1.28 4.21 -24.14
CA LEU A 171 1.44 2.76 -24.27
C LEU A 171 2.36 2.21 -23.17
N LEU A 172 3.49 2.86 -22.91
CA LEU A 172 4.48 2.36 -21.95
C LEU A 172 4.02 2.55 -20.50
N THR A 173 3.49 3.71 -20.14
CA THR A 173 3.18 4.01 -18.74
C THR A 173 1.77 3.56 -18.35
N VAL A 174 0.76 3.88 -19.16
CA VAL A 174 -0.63 3.65 -18.79
C VAL A 174 -1.05 2.22 -19.14
N LEU A 175 -0.81 1.77 -20.37
CA LEU A 175 -1.22 0.43 -20.76
C LEU A 175 -0.33 -0.68 -20.18
N LEU A 176 0.97 -0.42 -20.02
CA LEU A 176 1.90 -1.44 -19.53
C LEU A 176 2.16 -1.27 -18.02
N LEU A 177 2.76 -0.16 -17.58
CA LEU A 177 3.22 -0.05 -16.19
C LEU A 177 2.08 0.09 -15.16
N LEU A 178 1.06 0.91 -15.41
CA LEU A 178 -0.08 1.05 -14.49
C LEU A 178 -0.86 -0.26 -14.39
N ASN A 179 -1.10 -0.95 -15.51
CA ASN A 179 -1.75 -2.26 -15.48
C ASN A 179 -0.90 -3.31 -14.78
N LEU A 180 0.43 -3.25 -14.87
CA LEU A 180 1.33 -4.11 -14.10
C LEU A 180 1.21 -3.82 -12.59
N VAL A 181 1.17 -2.55 -12.18
CA VAL A 181 0.93 -2.18 -10.77
C VAL A 181 -0.42 -2.69 -10.29
N VAL A 182 -1.48 -2.52 -11.09
CA VAL A 182 -2.82 -3.03 -10.74
C VAL A 182 -2.81 -4.55 -10.57
N ALA A 183 -2.17 -5.28 -11.49
CA ALA A 183 -2.04 -6.73 -11.39
C ALA A 183 -1.32 -7.15 -10.09
N PHE A 184 -0.22 -6.48 -9.76
CA PHE A 184 0.51 -6.75 -8.52
C PHE A 184 -0.28 -6.42 -7.25
N VAL A 185 -1.02 -5.30 -7.24
CA VAL A 185 -1.90 -4.95 -6.11
C VAL A 185 -2.97 -6.01 -5.91
N LEU A 186 -3.57 -6.52 -6.99
CA LEU A 186 -4.56 -7.59 -6.92
C LEU A 186 -3.95 -8.90 -6.40
N GLU A 187 -2.76 -9.27 -6.86
CA GLU A 187 -2.04 -10.45 -6.39
C GLU A 187 -1.73 -10.36 -4.89
N ALA A 188 -1.24 -9.21 -4.43
CA ALA A 188 -0.98 -8.98 -3.01
C ALA A 188 -2.27 -9.02 -2.17
N PHE A 189 -3.38 -8.51 -2.69
CA PHE A 189 -4.68 -8.57 -2.03
C PHE A 189 -5.23 -10.00 -1.94
N PHE A 190 -5.11 -10.80 -3.01
CA PHE A 190 -5.53 -12.19 -2.99
C PHE A 190 -4.67 -13.05 -2.06
N ALA A 191 -3.36 -12.81 -2.02
CA ALA A 191 -2.48 -13.49 -1.08
C ALA A 191 -2.88 -13.24 0.38
N GLU A 192 -3.22 -12.00 0.74
CA GLU A 192 -3.67 -11.68 2.11
C GLU A 192 -5.01 -12.36 2.45
N MET A 193 -5.95 -12.36 1.51
CA MET A 193 -7.27 -13.01 1.68
C MET A 193 -7.15 -14.54 1.83
N ASP A 194 -6.24 -15.17 1.08
CA ASP A 194 -5.98 -16.61 1.19
C ASP A 194 -5.35 -16.98 2.54
N LEU A 195 -4.48 -16.12 3.08
CA LEU A 195 -3.89 -16.29 4.41
C LEU A 195 -4.97 -16.23 5.51
N GLU A 196 -5.83 -15.20 5.50
CA GLU A 196 -6.94 -15.09 6.48
C GLU A 196 -7.90 -16.29 6.42
N LYS A 197 -8.17 -16.81 5.22
CA LYS A 197 -9.01 -18.01 5.05
C LYS A 197 -8.34 -19.26 5.60
N SER A 198 -7.03 -19.38 5.43
CA SER A 198 -6.25 -20.53 5.91
C SER A 198 -6.14 -20.55 7.44
N GLU A 199 -6.02 -19.39 8.10
CA GLU A 199 -6.02 -19.28 9.56
C GLU A 199 -7.36 -19.73 10.15
N ASN A 200 -8.48 -19.24 9.60
CA ASN A 200 -9.82 -19.64 10.05
C ASN A 200 -10.07 -21.15 9.87
N CYS A 201 -9.67 -21.74 8.73
CA CYS A 201 -9.79 -23.19 8.52
C CYS A 201 -8.86 -24.01 9.44
N GLY A 202 -7.68 -23.46 9.76
CA GLY A 202 -6.70 -24.08 10.66
C GLY A 202 -7.18 -24.10 12.12
N GLU A 203 -7.86 -23.04 12.57
CA GLU A 203 -8.50 -23.00 13.88
C GLU A 203 -9.65 -24.00 13.99
N ASP A 204 -10.53 -24.07 13.00
CA ASP A 204 -11.63 -25.05 12.95
C ASP A 204 -11.11 -26.50 12.96
N GLY A 205 -10.04 -26.78 12.20
CA GLY A 205 -9.41 -28.11 12.17
C GLY A 205 -8.72 -28.50 13.48
N LYS A 206 -8.07 -27.54 14.16
CA LYS A 206 -7.43 -27.75 15.48
C LYS A 206 -8.48 -27.97 16.57
N GLU A 207 -9.56 -27.20 16.58
CA GLU A 207 -10.69 -27.39 17.50
C GLU A 207 -11.36 -28.76 17.32
N ALA A 208 -11.59 -29.18 16.07
CA ALA A 208 -12.15 -30.50 15.77
C ALA A 208 -11.24 -31.63 16.25
N GLY A 209 -9.92 -31.50 16.06
CA GLY A 209 -8.92 -32.47 16.52
C GLY A 209 -8.83 -32.57 18.05
N GLU A 210 -8.90 -31.46 18.77
CA GLU A 210 -8.91 -31.46 20.25
C GLU A 210 -10.20 -32.05 20.83
N LYS A 211 -11.36 -31.69 20.27
CA LYS A 211 -12.66 -32.25 20.67
C LYS A 211 -12.67 -33.77 20.48
N GLN A 212 -12.16 -34.25 19.33
CA GLN A 212 -12.04 -35.69 19.07
C GLN A 212 -11.10 -36.38 20.07
N ARG A 213 -9.90 -35.82 20.36
CA ARG A 213 -9.00 -36.39 21.37
C ARG A 213 -9.62 -36.43 22.77
N ARG A 214 -10.36 -35.39 23.18
CA ARG A 214 -11.10 -35.39 24.46
C ARG A 214 -12.20 -36.45 24.50
N TYR A 215 -12.94 -36.61 23.41
CA TYR A 215 -13.99 -37.63 23.29
C TYR A 215 -13.41 -39.05 23.41
N THR A 216 -12.35 -39.37 22.66
CA THR A 216 -11.70 -40.69 22.70
C THR A 216 -11.14 -40.99 24.10
N ARG A 217 -10.55 -39.99 24.77
CA ARG A 217 -10.01 -40.14 26.13
C ARG A 217 -11.11 -40.39 27.17
N SER A 218 -12.23 -39.68 27.06
CA SER A 218 -13.41 -39.89 27.92
C SER A 218 -13.97 -41.31 27.75
N ARG A 219 -14.11 -41.75 26.50
CA ARG A 219 -14.64 -43.08 26.16
C ARG A 219 -13.77 -44.22 26.71
N ILE A 220 -12.45 -44.11 26.58
CA ILE A 220 -11.50 -45.10 27.15
C ILE A 220 -11.60 -45.14 28.68
N ARG A 221 -11.75 -43.97 29.33
CA ARG A 221 -11.90 -43.90 30.78
C ARG A 221 -13.20 -44.56 31.24
N SER A 222 -14.31 -44.34 30.53
CA SER A 222 -15.60 -44.98 30.84
C SER A 222 -15.53 -46.50 30.69
N GLN A 223 -14.93 -47.01 29.61
CA GLN A 223 -14.77 -48.46 29.42
C GLN A 223 -13.94 -49.12 30.52
N ARG A 224 -12.88 -48.45 31.01
CA ARG A 224 -12.09 -48.97 32.15
C ARG A 224 -12.91 -49.02 33.44
N VAL A 225 -13.77 -48.03 33.67
CA VAL A 225 -14.66 -48.01 34.84
C VAL A 225 -15.67 -49.16 34.75
N ASP A 226 -16.29 -49.39 33.60
CA ASP A 226 -17.25 -50.49 33.41
C ASP A 226 -16.61 -51.87 33.64
N ILE A 227 -15.39 -52.07 33.13
CA ILE A 227 -14.64 -53.33 33.34
C ILE A 227 -14.36 -53.56 34.83
N LEU A 228 -13.95 -52.51 35.56
CA LEU A 228 -13.70 -52.60 37.00
C LEU A 228 -14.99 -52.91 37.77
N LEU A 229 -16.10 -52.28 37.40
CA LEU A 229 -17.40 -52.46 38.04
C LEU A 229 -17.92 -53.90 37.87
N HIS A 230 -17.78 -54.47 36.66
CA HIS A 230 -18.11 -55.88 36.42
C HIS A 230 -17.25 -56.83 37.26
N HIS A 231 -15.95 -56.54 37.40
CA HIS A 231 -15.06 -57.36 38.22
C HIS A 231 -15.43 -57.31 39.71
N MET A 232 -15.79 -56.12 40.23
CA MET A 232 -16.25 -55.96 41.63
C MET A 232 -17.60 -56.66 41.88
N LEU A 233 -18.57 -56.51 40.98
CA LEU A 233 -19.86 -57.18 41.07
C LEU A 233 -19.74 -58.70 41.04
N SER A 234 -18.85 -59.24 40.19
CA SER A 234 -18.62 -60.69 40.13
C SER A 234 -17.93 -61.23 41.38
N ALA A 235 -17.09 -60.42 42.04
CA ALA A 235 -16.44 -60.81 43.30
C ALA A 235 -17.44 -60.85 44.48
N GLU A 236 -18.40 -59.91 44.52
CA GLU A 236 -19.47 -59.87 45.52
C GLU A 236 -20.51 -61.00 45.34
N LEU A 237 -20.87 -61.32 44.09
CA LEU A 237 -21.80 -62.43 43.80
C LEU A 237 -21.20 -63.79 44.23
N ASN A 238 -19.90 -64.01 44.04
CA ASN A 238 -19.24 -65.23 44.51
C ASN A 238 -19.14 -65.34 46.04
N GLN A 239 -19.20 -64.24 46.79
CA GLN A 239 -19.21 -64.26 48.26
C GLN A 239 -20.60 -64.51 48.85
N THR A 240 -21.67 -64.35 48.07
CA THR A 240 -23.05 -64.55 48.53
C THR A 240 -23.59 -65.95 48.26
N GLU A 241 -22.89 -66.76 47.45
CA GLU A 241 -23.19 -68.18 47.20
C GLU A 241 -22.46 -69.17 48.14
N SER A 242 -21.66 -68.68 49.09
CA SER A 242 -20.92 -69.47 50.08
C SER A 242 -21.39 -69.20 51.50
#